data_AF-A0A2J8NIZ9-F1
#
_entry.id   AF-A0A2J8NIZ9-F1
#
_cell.length_a   1.000
_cell.length_b   1.000
_cell.length_c   1.000
_cell.angle_alpha   90.00
_cell.angle_beta   90.00
_cell.angle_gamma   90.00
#
_symmetry.space_group_name_H-M   'P 1'
#
loop_
_entity.id
_entity.type
_entity.pdbx_description
1 polymer ?
#
loop_
_entity_poly.entity_id
_entity_poly.type
_entity_poly.pdbx_seq_one_letter_code
_entity_poly.pdbx_strand_id
1 'polypeptide(L)'
;MEPLAPSPRIWNCVFYSGIESEEDLSSAKRKFADSLNEFKFQCIGDAETDDEMCIARSLQEFATVLRNLEDERIRMIENASEVLITPLEKFRKEQIGAAKEAKKKYDKETEKYCGILEKHLNLSSKKKESQLQEADSQVDLVRQHFYEVSLEYVFKVQEVQERKMF
;
A
#
# COMPACT_ATOMS: atom_id res chain seq x y z
N MET A 1 10.23 18.72 -14.40
CA MET A 1 8.80 18.37 -14.24
C MET A 1 8.77 17.01 -13.59
N GLU A 2 8.51 16.97 -12.30
CA GLU A 2 8.34 15.70 -11.57
C GLU A 2 6.91 15.21 -11.83
N PRO A 3 6.69 13.95 -12.25
CA PRO A 3 5.34 13.47 -12.51
C PRO A 3 4.55 13.47 -11.20
N LEU A 4 3.41 14.17 -11.18
CA LEU A 4 2.47 14.16 -10.06
C LEU A 4 1.98 12.73 -9.87
N ALA A 5 2.54 12.03 -8.88
CA ALA A 5 2.05 10.73 -8.48
C ALA A 5 0.55 10.84 -8.12
N PRO A 6 -0.32 9.94 -8.60
CA PRO A 6 -1.75 10.02 -8.33
C PRO A 6 -2.01 10.01 -6.82
N SER A 7 -3.05 10.72 -6.37
CA SER A 7 -3.38 10.78 -4.95
C SER A 7 -3.60 9.36 -4.37
N PRO A 8 -3.25 9.11 -3.09
CA PRO A 8 -3.43 7.79 -2.46
C PRO A 8 -4.87 7.26 -2.55
N ARG A 9 -5.87 8.14 -2.65
CA ARG A 9 -7.28 7.78 -2.79
C ARG A 9 -7.60 7.17 -4.16
N ILE A 10 -6.96 7.67 -5.22
CA ILE A 10 -7.14 7.16 -6.59
C ILE A 10 -6.52 5.77 -6.70
N TRP A 11 -5.32 5.58 -6.13
CA TRP A 11 -4.67 4.26 -6.07
C TRP A 11 -5.50 3.24 -5.30
N ASN A 12 -6.02 3.61 -4.13
CA ASN A 12 -6.92 2.72 -3.39
C ASN A 12 -8.18 2.40 -4.22
N CYS A 13 -8.84 3.39 -4.82
CA CYS A 13 -10.06 3.13 -5.60
C CYS A 13 -9.79 2.20 -6.80
N VAL A 14 -8.73 2.44 -7.56
CA VAL A 14 -8.36 1.61 -8.71
C VAL A 14 -7.94 0.21 -8.30
N PHE A 15 -7.23 0.08 -7.17
CA PHE A 15 -6.83 -1.22 -6.63
C PHE A 15 -8.02 -2.03 -6.11
N TYR A 16 -8.91 -1.42 -5.31
CA TYR A 16 -10.12 -2.07 -4.80
C TYR A 16 -11.12 -2.41 -5.91
N SER A 17 -11.37 -1.51 -6.85
CA SER A 17 -12.23 -1.81 -8.01
C SER A 17 -11.60 -2.84 -8.95
N GLY A 18 -10.26 -2.91 -9.01
CA GLY A 18 -9.53 -3.98 -9.70
C GLY A 18 -9.80 -5.34 -9.07
N ILE A 19 -9.66 -5.47 -7.75
CA ILE A 19 -9.91 -6.73 -7.02
C ILE A 19 -11.37 -7.18 -7.16
N GLU A 20 -12.34 -6.26 -7.01
CA GLU A 20 -13.76 -6.57 -7.16
C GLU A 20 -14.09 -7.09 -8.57
N SER A 21 -13.47 -6.51 -9.60
CA SER A 21 -13.61 -7.00 -10.98
C SER A 21 -12.97 -8.38 -11.22
N GLU A 22 -11.96 -8.76 -10.42
CA GLU A 22 -11.33 -10.08 -10.51
C GLU A 22 -12.18 -11.19 -9.89
N GLU A 23 -12.88 -10.90 -8.79
CA GLU A 23 -13.80 -11.83 -8.14
C GLU A 23 -15.02 -12.12 -9.01
N ASP A 24 -15.61 -11.08 -9.60
CA ASP A 24 -16.72 -11.21 -10.54
C ASP A 24 -16.33 -12.01 -11.79
N LEU A 25 -15.14 -11.74 -12.34
CA LEU A 25 -14.60 -12.49 -13.47
C LEU A 25 -14.36 -13.97 -13.10
N SER A 26 -13.79 -14.25 -11.92
CA SER A 26 -13.57 -15.61 -11.45
C SER A 26 -14.89 -16.37 -11.29
N SER A 27 -15.88 -15.72 -10.67
CA SER A 27 -17.24 -16.23 -10.52
C SER A 27 -17.89 -16.55 -11.85
N ALA A 28 -17.80 -15.64 -12.83
CA ALA A 28 -18.37 -15.82 -14.16
C ALA A 28 -17.73 -17.01 -14.90
N LYS A 29 -16.40 -17.16 -14.84
CA LYS A 29 -15.68 -18.28 -15.45
C LYS A 29 -16.05 -19.62 -14.84
N ARG A 30 -16.16 -19.69 -13.51
CA ARG A 30 -16.58 -20.91 -12.81
C ARG A 30 -18.00 -21.31 -13.18
N LYS A 31 -18.95 -20.36 -13.16
CA LYS A 31 -20.34 -20.59 -13.62
C LYS A 31 -20.42 -21.03 -15.08
N PHE A 32 -19.57 -20.48 -15.94
CA PHE A 32 -19.48 -20.92 -17.34
C PHE A 32 -18.96 -22.35 -17.45
N ALA A 33 -17.91 -22.71 -16.70
CA ALA A 33 -17.43 -24.09 -16.63
C ALA A 33 -18.52 -25.05 -16.11
N ASP A 34 -19.29 -24.65 -15.11
CA ASP A 34 -20.41 -25.45 -14.59
C ASP A 34 -21.49 -25.64 -15.68
N SER A 35 -21.84 -24.57 -16.40
CA SER A 35 -22.79 -24.62 -17.52
C SER A 35 -22.34 -25.58 -18.63
N LEU A 36 -21.04 -25.64 -18.91
CA LEU A 36 -20.48 -26.58 -19.88
C LEU A 36 -20.49 -28.03 -19.36
N ASN A 37 -20.26 -28.22 -18.07
CA ASN A 37 -20.25 -29.53 -17.44
C ASN A 37 -21.65 -30.16 -17.37
N GLU A 38 -22.67 -29.32 -17.18
CA GLU A 38 -24.08 -29.71 -17.10
C GLU A 38 -24.80 -29.66 -18.46
N PHE A 39 -24.10 -29.25 -19.53
CA PHE A 39 -24.69 -29.12 -20.85
C PHE A 39 -25.26 -30.46 -21.34
N LYS A 40 -26.51 -30.42 -21.82
CA LYS A 40 -27.18 -31.56 -22.44
C LYS A 40 -27.87 -31.10 -23.71
N PHE A 41 -27.76 -31.91 -24.76
CA PHE A 41 -28.49 -31.65 -25.99
C PHE A 41 -29.98 -31.85 -25.78
N GLN A 42 -30.79 -31.01 -26.42
CA GLN A 42 -32.21 -31.28 -26.57
C GLN A 42 -32.39 -32.23 -27.75
N CYS A 43 -32.45 -33.53 -27.44
CA CYS A 43 -32.55 -34.58 -28.43
C CYS A 43 -34.00 -34.73 -28.94
N ILE A 44 -34.16 -35.13 -30.20
CA ILE A 44 -35.45 -35.51 -30.77
C ILE A 44 -35.61 -37.03 -30.57
N GLY A 45 -36.45 -37.45 -29.61
CA GLY A 45 -36.64 -38.84 -29.23
C GLY A 45 -35.95 -39.20 -27.90
N ASP A 46 -35.99 -40.48 -27.53
CA ASP A 46 -35.56 -40.95 -26.20
C ASP A 46 -34.08 -41.40 -26.13
N ALA A 47 -33.30 -41.18 -27.19
CA ALA A 47 -31.90 -41.62 -27.27
C ALA A 47 -30.99 -40.52 -27.86
N GLU A 48 -29.80 -40.38 -27.27
CA GLU A 48 -28.71 -39.52 -27.78
C GLU A 48 -27.94 -40.24 -28.90
N THR A 49 -27.48 -39.49 -29.89
CA THR A 49 -26.56 -39.98 -30.93
C THR A 49 -25.12 -40.05 -30.42
N ASP A 50 -24.28 -40.85 -31.08
CA ASP A 50 -22.85 -40.96 -30.73
C ASP A 50 -22.13 -39.60 -30.82
N ASP A 51 -22.48 -38.75 -31.78
CA ASP A 51 -21.92 -37.41 -31.93
C ASP A 51 -22.33 -36.48 -30.78
N GLU A 52 -23.60 -36.50 -30.37
CA GLU A 52 -24.09 -35.71 -29.22
C GLU A 52 -23.41 -36.14 -27.92
N MET A 53 -23.26 -37.45 -27.71
CA MET A 53 -22.52 -38.00 -26.57
C MET A 53 -21.03 -37.59 -26.61
N CYS A 54 -20.42 -37.60 -27.79
CA CYS A 54 -19.03 -37.19 -27.99
C CYS A 54 -18.83 -35.71 -27.66
N ILE A 55 -19.68 -34.84 -28.22
CA ILE A 55 -19.60 -33.39 -27.97
C ILE A 55 -19.85 -33.07 -26.49
N ALA A 56 -20.86 -33.70 -25.86
CA ALA A 56 -21.13 -33.48 -24.44
C ALA A 56 -19.93 -33.84 -23.55
N ARG A 57 -19.23 -34.94 -23.84
CA ARG A 57 -17.98 -35.31 -23.14
C ARG A 57 -16.87 -34.29 -23.38
N SER A 58 -16.69 -33.82 -24.61
CA SER A 58 -15.70 -32.77 -24.90
C SER A 58 -15.97 -31.47 -24.14
N LEU A 59 -17.24 -31.08 -23.96
CA LEU A 59 -17.62 -29.91 -23.16
C LEU A 59 -17.30 -30.11 -21.66
N GLN A 60 -17.50 -31.31 -21.13
CA GLN A 60 -17.11 -31.67 -19.75
C GLN A 60 -15.60 -31.64 -19.54
N GLU A 61 -14.82 -32.11 -20.52
CA GLU A 61 -13.35 -32.01 -20.49
C GLU A 61 -12.90 -30.55 -20.50
N PHE A 62 -13.48 -29.72 -21.37
CA PHE A 62 -13.18 -28.30 -21.42
C PHE A 62 -13.55 -27.58 -20.12
N ALA A 63 -14.71 -27.90 -19.53
CA ALA A 63 -15.11 -27.39 -18.22
C ALA A 63 -14.07 -27.71 -17.14
N THR A 64 -13.51 -28.93 -17.17
CA THR A 64 -12.48 -29.36 -16.22
C THR A 64 -11.18 -28.59 -16.42
N VAL A 65 -10.74 -28.42 -17.67
CA VAL A 65 -9.55 -27.59 -17.99
C VAL A 65 -9.75 -26.15 -17.54
N LEU A 66 -10.94 -25.58 -17.79
CA LEU A 66 -11.25 -24.20 -17.40
C LEU A 66 -11.24 -24.00 -15.88
N ARG A 67 -11.78 -24.96 -15.11
CA ARG A 67 -11.71 -24.94 -13.64
C ARG A 67 -10.27 -24.97 -13.14
N ASN A 68 -9.45 -25.90 -13.65
CA ASN A 68 -8.04 -26.00 -13.26
C ASN A 68 -7.26 -24.71 -13.60
N LEU A 69 -7.54 -24.11 -14.76
CA LEU A 69 -6.91 -22.85 -15.16
C LEU A 69 -7.28 -21.71 -14.21
N GLU A 70 -8.53 -21.61 -13.78
CA GLU A 70 -8.94 -20.57 -12.83
C GLU A 70 -8.34 -20.81 -11.44
N ASP A 71 -8.19 -22.07 -11.01
CA ASP A 71 -7.49 -22.39 -9.76
C ASP A 71 -6.02 -21.97 -9.81
N GLU A 72 -5.31 -22.20 -10.93
CA GLU A 72 -3.94 -21.71 -11.10
C GLU A 72 -3.86 -20.19 -11.16
N ARG A 73 -4.83 -19.53 -11.78
CA ARG A 73 -4.90 -18.05 -11.80
C ARG A 73 -5.03 -17.51 -10.38
N ILE A 74 -5.94 -18.07 -9.58
CA ILE A 74 -6.12 -17.66 -8.18
C ILE A 74 -4.83 -17.85 -7.39
N ARG A 75 -4.19 -19.02 -7.51
CA ARG A 75 -2.88 -19.29 -6.88
C ARG A 75 -1.82 -18.26 -7.26
N MET A 76 -1.75 -17.88 -8.54
CA MET A 76 -0.80 -16.88 -9.01
C MET A 76 -1.07 -15.50 -8.41
N ILE A 77 -2.34 -15.10 -8.32
CA ILE A 77 -2.76 -13.83 -7.71
C ILE A 77 -2.42 -13.82 -6.22
N GLU A 78 -2.75 -14.88 -5.48
CA GLU A 78 -2.42 -15.03 -4.07
C GLU A 78 -0.91 -14.94 -3.84
N ASN A 79 -0.11 -15.68 -4.61
CA ASN A 79 1.34 -15.62 -4.53
C ASN A 79 1.90 -14.23 -4.84
N ALA A 80 1.40 -13.54 -5.86
CA ALA A 80 1.80 -12.15 -6.13
C ALA A 80 1.41 -11.20 -4.99
N SER A 81 0.24 -11.42 -4.38
CA SER A 81 -0.23 -10.65 -3.23
C SER A 81 0.69 -10.83 -2.02
N GLU A 82 1.11 -12.05 -1.73
CA GLU A 82 1.97 -12.38 -0.60
C GLU A 82 3.42 -11.95 -0.80
N VAL A 83 3.98 -12.19 -1.99
CA VAL A 83 5.41 -11.98 -2.26
C VAL A 83 5.71 -10.52 -2.64
N LEU A 84 4.78 -9.81 -3.28
CA LEU A 84 5.02 -8.46 -3.80
C LEU A 84 4.10 -7.42 -3.16
N ILE A 85 2.78 -7.59 -3.28
CA ILE A 85 1.83 -6.53 -2.92
C ILE A 85 1.88 -6.24 -1.42
N THR A 86 1.74 -7.25 -0.57
CA THR A 86 1.71 -7.10 0.89
C THR A 86 3.02 -6.52 1.44
N PRO A 87 4.22 -7.01 1.03
CA PRO A 87 5.48 -6.40 1.43
C PRO A 87 5.61 -4.93 1.00
N LEU A 88 5.22 -4.59 -0.23
CA LEU A 88 5.26 -3.20 -0.73
C LEU A 88 4.28 -2.30 0.01
N GLU A 89 3.08 -2.79 0.28
CA GLU A 89 2.08 -2.08 1.07
C GLU A 89 2.58 -1.80 2.49
N LYS A 90 3.16 -2.81 3.13
CA LYS A 90 3.73 -2.74 4.47
C LYS A 90 4.88 -1.74 4.50
N PHE A 91 5.80 -1.83 3.55
CA PHE A 91 6.90 -0.89 3.41
C PHE A 91 6.41 0.55 3.23
N ARG A 92 5.43 0.78 2.35
CA ARG A 92 4.80 2.10 2.14
C ARG A 92 4.16 2.64 3.42
N LYS A 93 3.39 1.81 4.14
CA LYS A 93 2.66 2.24 5.34
C LYS A 93 3.59 2.46 6.52
N GLU A 94 4.46 1.50 6.81
CA GLU A 94 5.27 1.51 8.03
C GLU A 94 6.55 2.33 7.85
N GLN A 95 7.34 2.07 6.81
CA GLN A 95 8.66 2.70 6.67
C GLN A 95 8.54 4.12 6.13
N ILE A 96 7.87 4.28 4.98
CA ILE A 96 7.65 5.61 4.39
C ILE A 96 6.72 6.46 5.28
N GLY A 97 5.72 5.84 5.91
CA GLY A 97 4.84 6.53 6.86
C GLY A 97 5.60 7.05 8.09
N ALA A 98 6.43 6.22 8.72
CA ALA A 98 7.23 6.64 9.87
C ALA A 98 8.21 7.77 9.52
N ALA A 99 8.88 7.69 8.37
CA ALA A 99 9.77 8.76 7.91
C ALA A 99 9.03 10.08 7.66
N LYS A 100 7.80 10.03 7.13
CA LYS A 100 6.95 11.22 6.94
C LYS A 100 6.53 11.85 8.27
N GLU A 101 6.14 11.06 9.26
CA GLU A 101 5.80 11.57 10.58
C GLU A 101 7.03 12.14 11.31
N ALA A 102 8.18 11.48 11.22
CA ALA A 102 9.44 12.00 11.76
C ALA A 102 9.82 13.34 11.10
N LYS A 103 9.67 13.47 9.78
CA LYS A 103 9.87 14.73 9.06
C LYS A 103 8.93 15.82 9.58
N LYS A 104 7.65 15.53 9.74
CA LYS A 104 6.66 16.51 10.25
C LYS A 104 7.02 17.00 11.65
N LYS A 105 7.47 16.10 12.53
CA LYS A 105 7.95 16.45 13.88
C LYS A 105 9.21 17.32 13.81
N TYR A 106 10.16 16.94 12.94
CA TYR A 106 11.36 17.73 12.69
C TYR A 106 11.06 19.14 12.18
N ASP A 107 10.20 19.28 11.17
CA ASP A 107 9.82 20.59 10.62
C ASP A 107 9.19 21.48 11.71
N LYS A 108 8.29 20.91 12.53
CA LYS A 108 7.65 21.63 13.65
C LYS A 108 8.66 22.10 14.70
N GLU A 109 9.56 21.23 15.14
CA GLU A 109 10.55 21.61 16.16
C GLU A 109 11.62 22.55 15.56
N THR A 110 11.89 22.48 14.25
CA THR A 110 12.72 23.46 13.54
C THR A 110 12.12 24.87 13.64
N GLU A 111 10.85 25.03 13.31
CA GLU A 111 10.15 26.33 13.40
C GLU A 111 10.19 26.90 14.82
N LYS A 112 9.93 26.05 15.82
CA LYS A 112 9.96 26.43 17.24
C LYS A 112 11.36 26.84 17.69
N TYR A 113 12.39 26.08 17.32
CA TYR A 113 13.77 26.39 17.66
C TYR A 113 14.23 27.72 17.04
N CYS A 114 13.97 27.90 15.74
CA CYS A 114 14.25 29.17 15.05
C CYS A 114 13.50 30.35 15.69
N GLY A 115 12.22 30.18 16.03
CA GLY A 115 11.43 31.23 16.66
C GLY A 115 11.90 31.60 18.08
N ILE A 116 12.44 30.64 18.84
CA ILE A 116 13.03 30.92 20.17
C ILE A 116 14.39 31.60 20.03
N LEU A 117 15.22 31.16 19.09
CA LEU A 117 16.49 31.82 18.78
C LEU A 117 16.28 33.28 18.37
N GLU A 118 15.31 33.57 17.51
CA GLU A 118 14.98 34.94 17.11
C GLU A 118 14.55 35.80 18.31
N LYS A 119 13.71 35.27 19.21
CA LYS A 119 13.32 35.97 20.44
C LYS A 119 14.52 36.23 21.35
N HIS A 120 15.44 35.27 21.45
CA HIS A 120 16.64 35.38 22.27
C HIS A 120 17.60 36.44 21.72
N LEU A 121 17.86 36.45 20.42
CA LEU A 121 18.69 37.46 19.74
C LEU A 121 18.13 38.88 19.92
N ASN A 122 16.81 39.01 20.02
CA ASN A 122 16.13 40.29 20.22
C ASN A 122 16.06 40.73 21.70
N LEU A 123 16.64 39.98 22.65
CA LEU A 123 16.69 40.38 24.06
C LEU A 123 17.66 41.55 24.26
N SER A 124 17.19 42.55 24.99
CA SER A 124 18.04 43.66 25.43
C SER A 124 18.89 43.25 26.63
N SER A 125 20.17 43.60 26.62
CA SER A 125 21.09 43.47 27.76
C SER A 125 20.68 44.28 29.00
N LYS A 126 19.67 45.15 28.88
CA LYS A 126 19.10 45.92 30.00
C LYS A 126 18.03 45.16 30.79
N LYS A 127 17.65 43.96 30.35
CA LYS A 127 16.71 43.08 31.07
C LYS A 127 17.32 42.64 32.40
N LYS A 128 16.46 42.18 33.34
CA LYS A 128 16.93 41.63 34.60
C LYS A 128 17.75 40.36 34.34
N GLU A 129 18.83 40.18 35.09
CA GLU A 129 19.72 39.01 34.98
C GLU A 129 18.94 37.68 35.01
N SER A 130 17.96 37.54 35.92
CA SER A 130 17.13 36.33 36.00
C SER A 130 16.33 36.04 34.71
N GLN A 131 15.92 37.07 33.98
CA GLN A 131 15.19 36.92 32.71
C GLN A 131 16.13 36.52 31.56
N LEU A 132 17.38 36.98 31.60
CA LEU A 132 18.41 36.58 30.65
C LEU A 132 18.76 35.10 30.85
N GLN A 133 18.99 34.69 32.10
CA GLN A 133 19.27 33.29 32.46
C GLN A 133 18.12 32.34 32.11
N GLU A 134 16.87 32.76 32.30
CA GLU A 134 15.70 31.96 31.92
C GLU A 134 15.63 31.78 30.39
N ALA A 135 15.91 32.84 29.62
CA ALA A 135 15.93 32.77 28.17
C ALA A 135 17.07 31.88 27.65
N ASP A 136 18.25 31.94 28.25
CA ASP A 136 19.37 31.05 27.95
C ASP A 136 18.98 29.58 28.20
N SER A 137 18.40 29.31 29.37
CA SER A 137 17.94 27.97 29.75
C SER A 137 16.87 27.42 28.78
N GLN A 138 15.98 28.29 28.31
CA GLN A 138 14.95 27.92 27.32
C GLN A 138 15.57 27.57 25.95
N VAL A 139 16.54 28.36 25.48
CA VAL A 139 17.28 28.07 24.24
C VAL A 139 17.97 26.71 24.34
N ASP A 140 18.65 26.44 25.46
CA ASP A 140 19.38 25.19 25.67
C ASP A 140 18.44 23.97 25.64
N LEU A 141 17.29 24.05 26.32
CA LEU A 141 16.30 22.98 26.36
C LEU A 141 15.71 22.69 24.98
N VAL A 142 15.34 23.73 24.23
CA VAL A 142 14.75 23.53 22.89
C VAL A 142 15.81 23.09 21.88
N ARG A 143 17.05 23.55 22.01
CA ARG A 143 18.18 23.07 21.19
C ARG A 143 18.41 21.58 21.37
N GLN A 144 18.44 21.10 22.61
CA GLN A 144 18.62 19.68 22.89
C GLN A 144 17.50 18.86 22.25
N HIS A 145 16.25 19.26 22.46
CA HIS A 145 15.11 18.55 21.88
C HIS A 145 15.12 18.57 20.34
N PHE A 146 15.47 19.71 19.75
CA PHE A 146 15.60 19.84 18.29
C PHE A 146 16.65 18.86 17.73
N TYR A 147 17.79 18.69 18.40
CA TYR A 147 18.81 17.73 17.98
C TYR A 147 18.34 16.27 18.10
N GLU A 148 17.64 15.92 19.17
CA GLU A 148 17.06 14.58 19.34
C GLU A 148 16.10 14.24 18.18
N VAL A 149 15.19 15.15 17.85
CA VAL A 149 14.23 14.97 16.76
C VAL A 149 14.92 14.96 15.39
N SER A 150 15.96 15.78 15.21
CA SER A 150 16.76 15.80 13.97
C SER A 150 17.44 14.45 13.71
N LEU A 151 18.04 13.86 14.75
CA LEU A 151 18.67 12.54 14.65
C LEU A 151 17.64 11.43 14.40
N GLU A 152 16.47 11.50 15.06
CA GLU A 152 15.36 10.57 14.81
C GLU A 152 14.92 10.62 13.33
N TYR A 153 14.78 11.81 12.76
CA TYR A 153 14.42 11.97 11.35
C TYR A 153 15.49 11.40 10.41
N VAL A 154 16.78 11.74 10.62
CA VAL A 154 17.88 11.22 9.81
C VAL A 154 17.93 9.69 9.87
N PHE A 155 17.77 9.11 11.06
CA PHE A 155 17.73 7.66 11.25
C PHE A 155 16.57 7.02 10.48
N LYS A 156 15.36 7.59 10.53
CA LYS A 156 14.22 7.08 9.77
C LYS A 156 14.41 7.18 8.26
N VAL A 157 15.08 8.23 7.78
CA VAL A 157 15.44 8.33 6.35
C VAL A 157 16.43 7.23 5.96
N GLN A 158 17.43 6.97 6.81
CA GLN A 158 18.40 5.90 6.57
C GLN A 158 17.74 4.52 6.56
N GLU A 159 16.87 4.23 7.54
CA GLU A 159 16.11 2.97 7.62
C GLU A 159 15.29 2.72 6.34
N VAL A 160 14.67 3.77 5.77
CA VAL A 160 13.99 3.68 4.48
C VAL A 160 14.95 3.35 3.35
N GLN A 161 16.13 3.99 3.28
CA GLN A 161 17.10 3.75 2.20
C GLN A 161 17.69 2.34 2.25
N GLU A 162 18.06 1.86 3.44
CA GLU A 162 18.62 0.50 3.61
C GLU A 162 17.61 -0.58 3.21
N ARG A 163 16.34 -0.40 3.60
CA ARG A 163 15.26 -1.34 3.27
C ARG A 163 14.74 -1.20 1.83
N LYS A 164 15.08 -0.12 1.14
CA LYS A 164 14.79 0.09 -0.28
C LYS A 164 15.76 -0.67 -1.20
N MET A 165 16.81 -1.30 -0.65
CA MET A 165 17.73 -2.15 -1.41
C MET A 165 17.04 -3.43 -1.90
N PHE A 166 16.25 -3.27 -2.97
CA PHE A 166 15.72 -4.27 -3.87
C PHE A 166 15.96 -3.78 -5.30
#